data_AF-A0A7K0YS09-F1
#
_entry.id   AF-A0A7K0YS09-F1
#
_cell.length_a   1.000
_cell.length_b   1.000
_cell.length_c   1.000
_cell.angle_alpha   90.00
_cell.angle_beta   90.00
_cell.angle_gamma   90.00
#
_symmetry.space_group_name_H-M   'P 1'
#
loop_
_entity.id
_entity.type
_entity.pdbx_description
1 polymer ?
#
loop_
_entity_poly.entity_id
_entity_poly.type
_entity_poly.pdbx_seq_one_letter_code
_entity_poly.pdbx_strand_id
1 'polypeptide(L)'
;MRPSSDLPRSPRRRSNSNRPAWASKGRIALFVIAALILFLFLSARTLANFYVDLLWFRSVDHASVFWTGIKAKVLLGGVFSVGFAIVSFISLTLAERLSSSELPLGPEREVVERFRLIVGNRTRLLRIVVSALFGLIIGLPAIAQWQDWLLFRNSQSFGIDDPQFGVDIG
;
A
#
# COMPACT_ATOMS: atom_id res chain seq x y z
N MET A 1 35.37 37.84 41.00
CA MET A 1 34.48 37.20 40.00
C MET A 1 34.63 37.98 38.69
N ARG A 2 35.09 37.35 37.60
CA ARG A 2 35.34 38.05 36.33
C ARG A 2 34.02 38.29 35.58
N PRO A 3 33.81 39.44 34.90
CA PRO A 3 32.59 39.71 34.16
C PRO A 3 32.44 38.76 32.96
N SER A 4 31.21 38.35 32.66
CA SER A 4 30.85 37.45 31.56
C SER A 4 31.04 38.02 30.15
N SER A 5 31.57 39.24 30.02
CA SER A 5 31.81 39.94 28.75
C SER A 5 33.14 39.59 28.07
N ASP A 6 34.05 38.89 28.75
CA ASP A 6 35.41 38.60 28.28
C ASP A 6 35.55 37.26 27.53
N LEU A 7 34.44 36.60 27.17
CA LEU A 7 34.51 35.37 26.38
C LEU A 7 34.84 35.69 24.90
N PRO A 8 35.86 35.07 24.29
CA PRO A 8 36.15 35.25 22.88
C PRO A 8 34.95 34.77 22.06
N ARG A 9 34.39 35.67 21.24
CA ARG A 9 33.30 35.35 20.31
C ARG A 9 33.81 34.31 19.32
N SER A 10 33.32 33.08 19.43
CA SER A 10 33.58 32.03 18.44
C SER A 10 33.20 32.54 17.04
N PRO A 11 34.09 32.42 16.03
CA PRO A 11 33.77 32.89 14.69
C PRO A 11 32.58 32.09 14.17
N ARG A 12 31.51 32.81 13.76
CA ARG A 12 30.38 32.21 13.03
C ARG A 12 30.95 31.52 11.79
N ARG A 13 30.99 30.19 11.82
CA ARG A 13 31.33 29.34 10.68
C ARG A 13 30.34 29.69 9.57
N ARG A 14 30.78 30.46 8.57
CA ARG A 14 29.98 30.76 7.37
C ARG A 14 29.67 29.43 6.70
N SER A 15 28.46 28.93 6.90
CA SER A 15 27.94 27.80 6.12
C SER A 15 27.90 28.25 4.68
N ASN A 16 28.91 27.85 3.91
CA ASN A 16 29.00 28.13 2.48
C ASN A 16 27.91 27.30 1.78
N SER A 17 26.69 27.84 1.72
CA SER A 17 25.53 27.22 1.07
C SER A 17 25.55 27.38 -0.44
N ASN A 18 26.74 27.45 -1.04
CA ASN A 18 26.91 27.52 -2.49
C ASN A 18 27.03 26.11 -3.10
N ARG A 19 26.13 25.19 -2.69
CA ARG A 19 25.91 23.95 -3.44
C ARG A 19 24.89 24.27 -4.52
N PRO A 20 25.27 24.22 -5.80
CA PRO A 20 24.38 24.69 -6.84
C PRO A 20 23.18 23.74 -6.93
N ALA A 21 21.97 24.31 -7.02
CA ALA A 21 20.70 23.57 -7.03
C ALA A 21 20.58 22.55 -8.18
N TRP A 22 21.50 22.55 -9.15
CA TRP A 22 21.58 21.53 -10.21
C TRP A 22 22.17 20.20 -9.72
N ALA A 23 22.99 20.20 -8.65
CA ALA A 23 23.59 18.98 -8.12
C ALA A 23 22.58 18.08 -7.37
N SER A 24 21.51 18.65 -6.80
CA SER A 24 20.39 17.88 -6.24
C SER A 24 19.46 17.35 -7.34
N LYS A 25 19.20 18.16 -8.38
CA LYS A 25 18.40 17.76 -9.54
C LYS A 25 19.06 16.64 -10.36
N GLY A 26 20.39 16.67 -10.52
CA GLY A 26 21.15 15.61 -11.19
C GLY A 26 21.14 14.28 -10.42
N ARG A 27 21.19 14.32 -9.08
CA ARG A 27 21.02 13.12 -8.24
C ARG A 27 19.61 12.55 -8.35
N ILE A 28 18.59 13.40 -8.29
CA ILE A 28 17.20 12.97 -8.46
C ILE A 28 17.00 12.35 -9.84
N ALA A 29 17.52 12.96 -10.92
CA ALA A 29 17.46 12.40 -12.26
C ALA A 29 18.15 11.03 -12.35
N LEU A 30 19.34 10.88 -11.74
CA LEU A 30 20.03 9.58 -11.64
C LEU A 30 19.21 8.53 -10.89
N PHE A 31 18.61 8.88 -9.75
CA PHE A 31 17.75 7.96 -9.00
C PHE A 31 16.50 7.58 -9.79
N VAL A 32 15.88 8.52 -10.50
CA VAL A 32 14.72 8.25 -11.36
C VAL A 32 15.10 7.32 -12.50
N ILE A 33 16.23 7.55 -13.17
CA ILE A 33 16.72 6.67 -14.24
C ILE A 33 17.05 5.28 -13.69
N ALA A 34 17.73 5.20 -12.55
CA ALA A 34 18.04 3.91 -11.91
C ALA A 34 16.76 3.16 -11.50
N ALA A 35 15.78 3.85 -10.94
CA ALA A 35 14.48 3.28 -10.59
C ALA A 35 13.70 2.81 -11.84
N LEU A 36 13.76 3.57 -12.94
CA LEU A 36 13.13 3.20 -14.21
C LEU A 36 13.77 1.93 -14.80
N ILE A 37 15.10 1.86 -14.80
CA ILE A 37 15.85 0.68 -15.28
C ILE A 37 15.51 -0.54 -14.41
N LEU A 38 15.52 -0.36 -13.08
CA LEU A 38 15.15 -1.42 -12.14
C LEU A 38 13.72 -1.91 -12.39
N PHE A 39 12.77 -0.98 -12.53
CA PHE A 39 11.38 -1.29 -12.83
C PHE A 39 11.24 -2.06 -14.14
N LEU A 40 11.94 -1.63 -15.20
CA LEU A 40 11.92 -2.31 -16.51
C LEU A 40 12.46 -3.74 -16.39
N PHE A 41 13.57 -3.93 -15.67
CA PHE A 41 14.19 -5.24 -15.49
C PHE A 41 13.31 -6.20 -14.68
N LEU A 42 12.75 -5.72 -13.56
CA LEU A 42 11.80 -6.50 -12.74
C LEU A 42 10.55 -6.88 -13.52
N SER A 43 10.03 -5.94 -14.31
CA SER A 43 8.85 -6.16 -15.16
C SER A 43 9.13 -7.20 -16.23
N ALA A 44 10.27 -7.10 -16.92
CA ALA A 44 10.68 -8.06 -17.94
C ALA A 44 10.83 -9.48 -17.38
N ARG A 45 11.49 -9.64 -16.22
CA ARG A 45 11.64 -10.94 -15.56
C ARG A 45 10.29 -11.54 -15.18
N THR A 46 9.40 -10.73 -14.63
CA THR A 46 8.05 -11.17 -14.23
C THR A 46 7.24 -11.62 -15.43
N LEU A 47 7.28 -10.86 -16.53
CA LEU A 47 6.59 -11.19 -17.78
C LEU A 47 7.16 -12.46 -18.43
N ALA A 48 8.48 -12.63 -18.42
CA ALA A 48 9.13 -13.82 -18.94
C ALA A 48 8.70 -15.07 -18.17
N ASN A 49 8.73 -15.04 -16.84
CA ASN A 49 8.25 -16.14 -15.99
C ASN A 49 6.78 -16.44 -16.27
N PHE A 50 5.93 -15.42 -16.29
CA PHE A 50 4.50 -15.57 -16.59
C PHE A 50 4.25 -16.23 -17.95
N TYR A 51 5.00 -15.82 -18.98
CA TYR A 51 4.87 -16.37 -20.32
C TYR A 51 5.36 -17.81 -20.41
N VAL A 52 6.49 -18.13 -19.77
CA VAL A 52 7.03 -19.50 -19.70
C VAL A 52 6.06 -20.42 -18.98
N ASP A 53 5.51 -19.99 -17.83
CA ASP A 53 4.52 -20.75 -17.08
C ASP A 53 3.27 -21.01 -17.95
N LEU A 54 2.75 -19.99 -18.64
CA LEU A 54 1.61 -20.14 -19.54
C LEU A 54 1.90 -21.14 -20.68
N LEU A 55 3.10 -21.10 -21.25
CA LEU A 55 3.50 -22.01 -22.33
C LEU A 55 3.61 -23.45 -21.81
N TRP A 56 4.15 -23.64 -20.61
CA TRP A 56 4.25 -24.93 -19.95
C TRP A 56 2.85 -25.52 -19.66
N PHE A 57 1.94 -24.74 -19.08
CA PHE A 57 0.57 -25.21 -18.84
C PHE A 57 -0.17 -25.56 -20.14
N ARG A 58 0.13 -24.86 -21.24
CA ARG A 58 -0.39 -25.20 -22.57
C ARG A 58 0.23 -26.48 -23.13
N SER A 59 1.51 -26.75 -22.89
CA SER A 59 2.16 -27.97 -23.42
C SER A 59 1.66 -29.26 -22.77
N VAL A 60 1.06 -29.17 -21.58
CA VAL A 60 0.44 -30.32 -20.88
C VAL A 60 -1.10 -30.28 -21.01
N ASP A 61 -1.66 -29.52 -21.94
CA ASP A 61 -3.12 -29.37 -22.16
C ASP A 61 -3.95 -28.94 -20.91
N HIS A 62 -3.29 -28.34 -19.91
CA HIS A 62 -3.89 -27.91 -18.65
C HIS A 62 -3.90 -26.38 -18.46
N ALA A 63 -4.03 -25.64 -19.56
CA ALA A 63 -4.09 -24.18 -19.55
C ALA A 63 -5.23 -23.63 -18.67
N SER A 64 -6.31 -24.39 -18.47
CA SER A 64 -7.44 -24.01 -17.60
C SER A 64 -7.03 -23.82 -16.14
N VAL A 65 -6.08 -24.61 -15.63
CA VAL A 65 -5.61 -24.55 -14.24
C VAL A 65 -4.90 -23.23 -13.96
N PHE A 66 -4.03 -22.80 -14.88
CA PHE A 66 -3.34 -21.52 -14.81
C PHE A 66 -4.31 -20.34 -14.69
N TRP A 67 -5.32 -20.29 -15.57
CA TRP A 67 -6.35 -19.26 -15.53
C TRP A 67 -7.22 -19.32 -14.28
N THR A 68 -7.49 -20.53 -13.76
CA THR A 68 -8.26 -20.71 -12.53
C THR A 68 -7.52 -20.12 -11.33
N GLY A 69 -6.21 -20.37 -11.23
CA GLY A 69 -5.36 -19.77 -10.19
C GLY A 69 -5.31 -18.23 -10.28
N ILE A 70 -5.18 -17.67 -11.49
CA ILE A 70 -5.21 -16.22 -11.69
C ILE A 70 -6.57 -15.62 -11.29
N LYS A 71 -7.67 -16.25 -11.71
CA LYS A 71 -9.02 -15.80 -11.34
C LYS A 71 -9.21 -15.81 -9.83
N ALA A 72 -8.78 -16.86 -9.13
CA ALA A 72 -8.85 -16.93 -7.68
C ALA A 72 -8.06 -15.80 -7.01
N LYS A 73 -6.82 -15.56 -7.45
CA LYS A 73 -5.97 -14.46 -6.95
C LYS A 73 -6.62 -13.08 -7.14
N VAL A 74 -7.13 -12.80 -8.34
CA VAL A 74 -7.79 -11.52 -8.66
C VAL A 74 -9.08 -11.38 -7.86
N LEU A 75 -9.87 -12.45 -7.73
CA LEU A 75 -11.12 -12.44 -6.97
C LEU A 75 -10.86 -12.17 -5.49
N LEU A 76 -9.92 -12.86 -4.85
CA LEU A 76 -9.60 -12.64 -3.44
C LEU A 76 -9.06 -11.22 -3.21
N GLY A 77 -8.05 -10.81 -3.98
CA GLY A 77 -7.50 -9.46 -3.85
C GLY A 77 -8.55 -8.38 -4.07
N GLY A 78 -9.41 -8.55 -5.08
CA GLY A 78 -10.50 -7.63 -5.39
C GLY A 78 -11.56 -7.55 -4.29
N VAL A 79 -12.07 -8.70 -3.83
CA VAL A 79 -13.13 -8.76 -2.83
C VAL A 79 -12.67 -8.16 -1.50
N PHE A 80 -11.49 -8.54 -1.00
CA PHE A 80 -10.99 -8.01 0.27
C PHE A 80 -10.59 -6.53 0.17
N SER A 81 -9.97 -6.12 -0.94
CA SER A 81 -9.61 -4.72 -1.15
C SER A 81 -10.84 -3.81 -1.25
N VAL A 82 -11.83 -4.18 -2.07
CA VAL A 82 -13.06 -3.43 -2.25
C VAL A 82 -13.90 -3.46 -0.97
N GLY A 83 -14.03 -4.62 -0.32
CA GLY A 83 -14.74 -4.76 0.95
C GLY A 83 -14.17 -3.85 2.03
N PHE A 84 -12.84 -3.85 2.21
CA PHE A 84 -12.19 -2.98 3.19
C PHE A 84 -12.30 -1.50 2.80
N ALA A 85 -12.15 -1.16 1.51
CA ALA A 85 -12.33 0.22 1.05
C ALA A 85 -13.74 0.75 1.32
N ILE A 86 -14.78 -0.08 1.13
CA ILE A 86 -16.17 0.28 1.44
C ILE A 86 -16.33 0.50 2.95
N VAL A 87 -15.86 -0.44 3.78
CA VAL A 87 -15.97 -0.34 5.25
C VAL A 87 -15.24 0.90 5.76
N SER A 88 -14.02 1.15 5.29
CA SER A 88 -13.22 2.32 5.63
C SER A 88 -13.90 3.62 5.19
N PHE A 89 -14.44 3.66 3.97
CA PHE A 89 -15.18 4.82 3.47
C PHE A 89 -16.41 5.13 4.32
N ILE A 90 -17.18 4.10 4.71
CA ILE A 90 -18.35 4.24 5.58
C ILE A 90 -17.91 4.74 6.96
N SER A 91 -16.89 4.11 7.56
CA SER A 91 -16.34 4.51 8.87
C SER A 91 -15.92 5.98 8.89
N LEU A 92 -15.14 6.42 7.89
CA LEU A 92 -14.71 7.81 7.75
C LEU A 92 -15.88 8.77 7.50
N THR A 93 -16.92 8.33 6.78
CA THR A 93 -18.14 9.13 6.59
C THR A 93 -18.93 9.28 7.88
N LEU A 94 -19.02 8.21 8.69
CA LEU A 94 -19.66 8.25 10.00
C LEU A 94 -18.88 9.13 10.97
N ALA A 95 -17.56 9.03 11.01
CA ALA A 95 -16.71 9.87 11.85
C ALA A 95 -16.90 11.37 11.55
N GLU A 96 -17.00 11.74 10.27
CA GLU A 96 -17.27 13.13 9.88
C GLU A 96 -18.68 13.59 10.27
N ARG A 97 -19.69 12.71 10.16
CA ARG A 97 -21.07 13.03 10.58
C ARG A 97 -21.23 13.15 12.09
N LEU A 98 -20.51 12.33 12.86
CA LEU A 98 -20.57 12.27 14.33
C LEU A 98 -19.64 13.26 15.01
N SER A 99 -18.69 13.85 14.27
CA SER A 99 -17.81 14.90 14.77
C SER A 99 -18.62 16.17 15.07
N SER A 100 -19.03 16.34 16.33
CA SER A 100 -19.64 17.59 16.81
C SER A 100 -18.71 18.79 16.53
N SER A 101 -19.26 19.79 15.84
CA SER A 101 -18.52 20.96 15.34
C SER A 101 -18.24 22.04 16.40
N GLU A 102 -18.17 21.66 17.68
CA GLU A 102 -17.80 22.55 18.78
C GLU A 102 -16.35 22.27 19.17
N LEU A 103 -15.42 22.90 18.44
CA LEU A 103 -14.02 22.95 18.85
C LEU A 103 -13.90 23.97 19.99
N PRO A 104 -13.42 23.57 21.19
CA PRO A 104 -13.06 24.52 22.24
C PRO A 104 -12.06 25.54 21.68
N LEU A 105 -12.20 26.81 22.05
CA LEU A 105 -11.30 27.87 21.61
C LEU A 105 -9.87 27.57 22.09
N GLY A 106 -8.96 27.19 21.18
CA GLY A 106 -7.57 26.82 21.49
C GLY A 106 -6.68 26.61 20.25
N PRO A 107 -5.37 26.37 20.42
CA PRO A 107 -4.40 26.20 19.32
C PRO A 107 -4.71 25.04 18.37
N GLU A 108 -5.53 24.08 18.80
CA GLU A 108 -6.05 22.98 17.96
C GLU A 108 -6.89 23.49 16.79
N ARG A 109 -7.60 24.61 16.96
CA ARG A 109 -8.44 25.23 15.92
C ARG A 109 -7.59 25.78 14.76
N GLU A 110 -6.41 26.34 15.05
CA GLU A 110 -5.50 26.87 14.04
C GLU A 110 -4.92 25.75 13.14
N VAL A 111 -4.62 24.59 13.73
CA VAL A 111 -4.15 23.41 12.98
C VAL A 111 -5.26 22.89 12.05
N VAL A 112 -6.49 22.79 12.56
CA VAL A 112 -7.65 22.33 11.78
C VAL A 112 -8.01 23.33 10.67
N GLU A 113 -7.94 24.64 10.95
CA GLU A 113 -8.16 25.68 9.93
C GLU A 113 -7.08 25.66 8.85
N ARG A 114 -5.81 25.53 9.20
CA ARG A 114 -4.73 25.34 8.20
C ARG A 114 -4.95 24.09 7.35
N PHE A 115 -5.40 22.98 7.96
CA PHE A 115 -5.71 21.75 7.24
C PHE A 115 -6.90 21.95 6.28
N ARG A 116 -7.95 22.65 6.71
CA ARG A 116 -9.09 23.02 5.85
C ARG A 116 -8.70 23.96 4.72
N LEU A 117 -7.78 24.90 4.95
CA LEU A 117 -7.27 25.80 3.92
C LEU A 117 -6.45 25.05 2.84
N ILE A 118 -5.68 24.03 3.23
CA ILE A 118 -4.86 23.23 2.31
C ILE A 118 -5.70 22.18 1.56
N VAL A 119 -6.60 21.49 2.27
CA VAL A 119 -7.39 20.38 1.73
C VAL A 119 -8.68 20.86 1.05
N GLY A 120 -9.19 22.03 1.42
CA GLY A 120 -10.40 22.64 0.87
C GLY A 120 -11.64 21.72 0.95
N ASN A 121 -12.61 21.96 0.06
CA ASN A 121 -13.86 21.18 -0.05
C ASN A 121 -13.66 19.76 -0.66
N ARG A 122 -12.41 19.26 -0.74
CA ARG A 122 -12.09 17.95 -1.36
C ARG A 122 -12.02 16.79 -0.36
N THR A 123 -12.61 16.96 0.83
CA THR A 123 -12.64 15.92 1.89
C THR A 123 -13.20 14.59 1.38
N ARG A 124 -14.21 14.62 0.49
CA ARG A 124 -14.76 13.42 -0.16
C ARG A 124 -13.74 12.69 -1.03
N LEU A 125 -12.93 13.41 -1.81
CA LEU A 125 -11.91 12.81 -2.69
C LEU A 125 -10.79 12.21 -1.85
N LEU A 126 -10.32 12.94 -0.84
CA LEU A 126 -9.33 12.45 0.11
C LEU A 126 -9.80 11.15 0.78
N ARG A 127 -11.04 11.11 1.25
CA ARG A 127 -11.64 9.91 1.85
C ARG A 127 -11.64 8.72 0.88
N ILE A 128 -12.02 8.93 -0.38
CA ILE A 128 -11.99 7.86 -1.40
C ILE A 128 -10.57 7.35 -1.61
N VAL A 129 -9.60 8.26 -1.78
CA VAL A 129 -8.20 7.90 -2.02
C VAL A 129 -7.61 7.13 -0.83
N VAL A 130 -7.84 7.62 0.40
CA VAL A 130 -7.36 6.98 1.62
C VAL A 130 -8.00 5.60 1.80
N SER A 131 -9.32 5.49 1.61
CA SER A 131 -10.03 4.22 1.74
C SER A 131 -9.57 3.20 0.69
N ALA A 132 -9.38 3.63 -0.56
CA ALA A 132 -8.88 2.79 -1.63
C ALA A 132 -7.42 2.34 -1.38
N LEU A 133 -6.56 3.24 -0.89
CA LEU A 133 -5.17 2.92 -0.57
C LEU A 133 -5.10 1.86 0.54
N PHE A 134 -5.84 2.05 1.64
CA PHE A 134 -5.87 1.06 2.71
C PHE A 134 -6.54 -0.24 2.26
N GLY A 135 -7.61 -0.16 1.46
CA GLY A 135 -8.22 -1.35 0.85
C GLY A 135 -7.22 -2.17 0.08
N LEU A 136 -6.43 -1.54 -0.80
CA LEU A 136 -5.38 -2.23 -1.56
C LEU A 136 -4.35 -2.88 -0.65
N ILE A 137 -3.83 -2.17 0.35
CA ILE A 137 -2.82 -2.70 1.28
C ILE A 137 -3.36 -3.92 2.03
N ILE A 138 -4.60 -3.85 2.51
CA ILE A 138 -5.24 -4.93 3.28
C ILE A 138 -5.70 -6.09 2.40
N GLY A 139 -6.00 -5.85 1.12
CA GLY A 139 -6.40 -6.89 0.18
C GLY A 139 -5.24 -7.74 -0.36
N LEU A 140 -4.01 -7.23 -0.35
CA LEU A 140 -2.84 -7.94 -0.89
C LEU A 140 -2.56 -9.31 -0.24
N PRO A 141 -2.59 -9.46 1.10
CA PRO A 141 -2.37 -10.75 1.74
C PRO A 141 -3.39 -11.82 1.34
N ALA A 142 -4.63 -11.43 1.01
CA ALA A 142 -5.65 -12.37 0.58
C ALA A 142 -5.28 -13.06 -0.74
N ILE A 143 -4.54 -12.39 -1.63
CA ILE A 143 -4.06 -12.99 -2.89
C ILE A 143 -3.18 -14.22 -2.63
N ALA A 144 -2.43 -14.25 -1.53
CA ALA A 144 -1.58 -15.38 -1.18
C ALA A 144 -2.38 -16.63 -0.78
N GLN A 145 -3.62 -16.46 -0.31
CA GLN A 145 -4.51 -17.53 0.19
C GLN A 145 -5.35 -18.19 -0.92
N TRP A 146 -4.94 -18.03 -2.18
CA TRP A 146 -5.70 -18.53 -3.33
C TRP A 146 -5.78 -20.07 -3.37
N GLN A 147 -4.78 -20.79 -2.85
CA GLN A 147 -4.77 -22.26 -2.80
C GLN A 147 -5.82 -22.76 -1.81
N ASP A 148 -5.79 -22.24 -0.58
CA ASP A 148 -6.74 -22.57 0.48
C ASP A 148 -8.17 -22.24 0.05
N TRP A 149 -8.38 -21.12 -0.65
CA TRP A 149 -9.67 -20.79 -1.24
C TRP A 149 -10.14 -21.81 -2.28
N LEU A 150 -9.25 -22.26 -3.17
CA LEU A 150 -9.60 -23.25 -4.19
C LEU A 150 -9.88 -24.61 -3.54
N LEU A 151 -9.13 -25.01 -2.52
CA LEU A 151 -9.38 -26.23 -1.75
C LEU A 151 -10.74 -26.14 -1.04
N PHE A 152 -11.01 -25.04 -0.34
CA PHE A 152 -12.31 -24.80 0.30
C PHE A 152 -13.48 -24.87 -0.70
N ARG A 153 -13.33 -24.24 -1.87
CA ARG A 153 -14.40 -24.19 -2.89
C ARG A 153 -14.59 -25.51 -3.64
N ASN A 154 -13.57 -26.34 -3.73
CA ASN A 154 -13.60 -27.63 -4.43
C ASN A 154 -13.37 -28.79 -3.47
N SER A 155 -13.77 -28.63 -2.20
CA SER A 155 -13.72 -29.69 -1.19
C SER A 155 -14.52 -30.89 -1.65
N GLN A 156 -13.96 -32.08 -1.46
CA GLN A 156 -14.54 -33.35 -1.85
C GLN A 156 -14.20 -34.35 -0.76
N SER A 157 -15.12 -35.27 -0.46
CA SER A 157 -14.82 -36.26 0.56
C SER A 157 -13.78 -37.26 0.06
N PHE A 158 -12.72 -37.47 0.83
CA PHE A 158 -11.68 -38.44 0.53
C PHE A 158 -11.97 -39.81 1.17
N GLY A 159 -12.86 -39.85 2.17
CA GLY A 159 -13.18 -41.06 2.93
C GLY A 159 -12.03 -41.52 3.82
N ILE A 160 -11.12 -40.60 4.14
CA ILE A 160 -9.95 -40.85 4.98
C ILE A 160 -9.93 -39.77 6.05
N ASP A 161 -10.26 -40.16 7.28
CA ASP A 161 -10.25 -39.25 8.42
C ASP A 161 -8.81 -39.00 8.89
N ASP A 162 -8.50 -37.75 9.20
CA ASP A 162 -7.23 -37.36 9.81
C ASP A 162 -7.09 -38.00 11.21
N PRO A 163 -5.95 -38.65 11.52
CA PRO A 163 -5.74 -39.28 12.83
C PRO A 163 -5.68 -38.31 14.01
N GLN A 164 -5.46 -37.01 13.79
CA GLN A 164 -5.37 -36.03 14.88
C GLN A 164 -6.73 -35.43 15.25
N PHE A 165 -7.59 -35.15 14.28
CA PHE A 165 -8.88 -34.49 14.51
C PHE A 165 -10.10 -35.35 14.17
N GLY A 166 -9.93 -36.51 13.51
CA GLY A 166 -11.02 -37.39 13.11
C GLY A 166 -11.97 -36.75 12.10
N VAL A 167 -11.47 -35.81 11.31
CA VAL A 167 -12.20 -35.11 10.26
C VAL A 167 -11.64 -35.54 8.92
N ASP A 168 -12.51 -35.79 7.94
CA ASP A 168 -12.11 -36.10 6.58
C ASP A 168 -11.21 -35.00 6.02
N ILE A 169 -10.11 -35.39 5.37
CA ILE A 169 -9.06 -34.48 4.89
C ILE A 169 -9.47 -33.68 3.63
N GLY A 170 -10.77 -33.55 3.38
CA GLY A 170 -11.39 -33.06 2.14
C GLY A 170 -12.04 -31.69 2.21
#